data_AF-A0A1Z5SDP8-F1
#
_entry.id   AF-A0A1Z5SDP8-F1
#
_cell.length_a   1.000
_cell.length_b   1.000
_cell.length_c   1.000
_cell.angle_alpha   90.00
_cell.angle_beta   90.00
_cell.angle_gamma   90.00
#
_symmetry.space_group_name_H-M   'P 1'
#
loop_
_entity.id
_entity.type
_entity.pdbx_description
1 polymer ?
#
loop_
_entity_poly.entity_id
_entity_poly.type
_entity_poly.pdbx_seq_one_letter_code
_entity_poly.pdbx_strand_id
1 'polypeptide(L)'
;MKNYNNQLERFRMIAKRLVDDHSAALHNDEAYTAHLDALMKQLEEQAQQFIASAKTNTDYIKTDIKSLCNKYTDLFIRRNQAAY
;
A
#
# COMPACT_ATOMS: atom_id res chain seq x y z
N MET A 1 1.36 20.29 12.13
CA MET A 1 1.96 19.03 11.67
C MET A 1 1.32 17.75 12.24
N LYS A 2 0.64 17.75 13.41
CA LYS A 2 -0.01 16.54 13.98
C LYS A 2 -1.06 15.88 13.06
N ASN A 3 -1.88 16.65 12.34
CA ASN A 3 -2.89 16.07 11.43
C ASN A 3 -2.28 15.30 10.26
N TYR A 4 -1.16 15.77 9.73
CA TYR A 4 -0.46 15.12 8.62
C TYR A 4 0.13 13.76 9.03
N ASN A 5 0.81 13.71 10.18
CA ASN A 5 1.37 12.47 10.71
C ASN A 5 0.27 11.44 11.01
N ASN A 6 -0.84 11.86 11.63
CA ASN A 6 -1.99 10.99 11.90
C ASN A 6 -2.59 10.43 10.60
N GLN A 7 -2.64 11.25 9.53
CA GLN A 7 -3.14 10.82 8.23
C GLN A 7 -2.18 9.79 7.60
N LEU A 8 -0.87 10.04 7.58
CA LEU A 8 0.12 9.08 7.09
C LEU A 8 0.09 7.76 7.87
N GLU A 9 -0.10 7.80 9.19
CA GLU A 9 -0.23 6.59 10.01
C GLU A 9 -1.46 5.77 9.63
N ARG A 10 -2.59 6.43 9.32
CA ARG A 10 -3.79 5.75 8.80
C ARG A 10 -3.51 5.06 7.47
N PHE A 11 -2.86 5.75 6.54
CA PHE A 11 -2.47 5.14 5.26
C PHE A 11 -1.55 3.93 5.47
N ARG A 12 -0.55 4.05 6.36
CA ARG A 12 0.35 2.94 6.71
C ARG A 12 -0.40 1.74 7.28
N MET A 13 -1.38 1.96 8.16
CA MET A 13 -2.19 0.88 8.74
C MET A 13 -3.01 0.16 7.66
N ILE A 14 -3.64 0.91 6.75
CA ILE A 14 -4.43 0.34 5.65
C ILE A 14 -3.51 -0.46 4.72
N ALA A 15 -2.41 0.13 4.26
CA ALA A 15 -1.48 -0.51 3.34
C ALA A 15 -0.88 -1.80 3.93
N LYS A 16 -0.52 -1.78 5.23
CA LYS A 16 -0.06 -3.00 5.93
C LYS A 16 -1.13 -4.08 5.93
N ARG A 17 -2.38 -3.73 6.26
CA ARG A 17 -3.49 -4.68 6.27
C ARG A 17 -3.73 -5.30 4.89
N LEU A 18 -3.67 -4.52 3.82
CA LEU A 18 -3.79 -5.05 2.46
C LEU A 18 -2.70 -6.06 2.12
N VAL A 19 -1.45 -5.79 2.51
CA VAL A 19 -0.35 -6.75 2.35
C VAL A 19 -0.62 -8.03 3.14
N ASP A 20 -1.03 -7.93 4.40
CA ASP A 20 -1.31 -9.08 5.25
C ASP A 20 -2.50 -9.91 4.69
N ASP A 21 -3.58 -9.27 4.26
CA ASP A 21 -4.77 -9.93 3.69
C ASP A 21 -4.44 -10.64 2.36
N HIS A 22 -3.70 -9.99 1.46
CA HIS A 22 -3.28 -10.61 0.19
C HIS A 22 -2.26 -11.73 0.42
N SER A 23 -1.38 -11.60 1.40
CA SER A 23 -0.42 -12.67 1.74
C SER A 23 -1.13 -13.88 2.37
N ALA A 24 -2.18 -13.65 3.16
CA ALA A 24 -2.96 -14.72 3.75
C ALA A 24 -3.83 -15.47 2.72
N ALA A 25 -4.30 -14.78 1.68
CA ALA A 25 -5.08 -15.36 0.59
C ALA A 25 -4.24 -16.13 -0.43
N LEU A 26 -2.92 -16.04 -0.32
CA LEU A 26 -1.95 -16.65 -1.24
C LEU A 26 -1.78 -18.15 -0.91
N HIS A 27 -2.62 -18.98 -1.53
CA HIS A 27 -2.57 -20.43 -1.35
C HIS A 27 -1.75 -21.16 -2.44
N ASN A 28 -1.38 -20.49 -3.55
CA ASN A 28 -0.76 -21.09 -4.74
C ASN A 28 -0.23 -20.05 -5.75
N ASP A 29 0.82 -20.40 -6.51
CA ASP A 29 1.58 -19.54 -7.44
C ASP A 29 0.74 -18.82 -8.51
N GLU A 30 -0.27 -19.48 -9.07
CA GLU A 30 -1.10 -18.90 -10.14
C GLU A 30 -1.85 -17.64 -9.67
N ALA A 31 -2.08 -17.51 -8.36
CA ALA A 31 -2.73 -16.35 -7.77
C ALA A 31 -1.74 -15.25 -7.34
N TYR A 32 -0.42 -15.51 -7.29
CA TYR A 32 0.58 -14.54 -6.81
C TYR A 32 0.56 -13.25 -7.63
N THR A 33 0.68 -13.36 -8.95
CA THR A 33 0.70 -12.20 -9.84
C THR A 33 -0.63 -11.45 -9.81
N ALA A 34 -1.75 -12.17 -9.68
CA ALA A 34 -3.08 -11.57 -9.55
C ALA A 34 -3.25 -10.82 -8.21
N HIS A 35 -2.76 -11.38 -7.11
CA HIS A 35 -2.76 -10.72 -5.80
C HIS A 35 -1.81 -9.53 -5.75
N LEU A 36 -0.67 -9.59 -6.44
CA LEU A 36 0.27 -8.49 -6.57
C LEU A 36 -0.36 -7.31 -7.34
N ASP A 37 -0.97 -7.57 -8.49
CA ASP A 37 -1.65 -6.55 -9.30
C ASP A 37 -2.81 -5.92 -8.53
N ALA A 38 -3.65 -6.76 -7.90
CA ALA A 38 -4.76 -6.30 -7.09
C ALA A 38 -4.30 -5.46 -5.87
N LEU A 39 -3.20 -5.86 -5.22
CA LEU A 39 -2.62 -5.10 -4.11
C LEU A 39 -2.10 -3.73 -4.60
N MET A 40 -1.38 -3.68 -5.72
CA MET A 40 -0.87 -2.43 -6.28
C MET A 40 -2.03 -1.48 -6.59
N LYS A 41 -3.08 -1.99 -7.24
CA LYS A 41 -4.28 -1.21 -7.56
C LYS A 41 -4.97 -0.68 -6.30
N GLN A 42 -5.19 -1.52 -5.30
CA GLN A 42 -5.83 -1.08 -4.05
C GLN A 42 -4.99 -0.05 -3.28
N LEU A 43 -3.66 -0.19 -3.28
CA LEU A 43 -2.76 0.82 -2.70
C LEU A 43 -2.86 2.15 -3.45
N GLU A 44 -2.93 2.12 -4.79
CA GLU A 44 -3.12 3.32 -5.62
C GLU A 44 -4.49 3.98 -5.38
N GLU A 45 -5.57 3.20 -5.28
CA GLU A 45 -6.91 3.73 -4.99
C GLU A 45 -6.95 4.41 -3.61
N GLN A 46 -6.38 3.77 -2.59
CA GLN A 46 -6.26 4.35 -1.25
C GLN A 46 -5.39 5.62 -1.26
N ALA A 47 -4.29 5.62 -2.03
CA ALA A 47 -3.42 6.77 -2.20
C ALA A 47 -4.15 7.94 -2.86
N GLN A 48 -4.94 7.69 -3.90
CA GLN A 48 -5.73 8.72 -4.58
C GLN A 48 -6.80 9.31 -3.66
N GLN A 49 -7.56 8.48 -2.94
CA GLN A 49 -8.53 8.95 -1.95
C GLN A 49 -7.87 9.80 -0.87
N PHE A 50 -6.69 9.37 -0.42
CA PHE A 50 -5.90 10.07 0.59
C PHE A 50 -5.43 11.44 0.10
N ILE A 51 -4.82 11.50 -1.09
CA ILE A 51 -4.34 12.74 -1.72
C ILE A 51 -5.51 13.69 -2.00
N ALA A 52 -6.65 13.18 -2.47
CA ALA A 52 -7.86 13.99 -2.70
C ALA A 52 -8.44 14.57 -1.40
N SER A 53 -8.36 13.82 -0.29
CA SER A 53 -8.81 14.27 1.04
C SER A 53 -7.86 15.28 1.69
N ALA A 54 -6.58 15.25 1.31
CA ALA A 54 -5.58 16.19 1.75
C ALA A 54 -5.81 17.54 1.04
N LYS A 55 -6.59 18.43 1.66
CA LYS A 55 -6.91 19.78 1.18
C LYS A 55 -5.69 20.65 0.82
N THR A 56 -4.47 20.22 1.15
CA THR A 56 -3.22 20.91 0.88
C THR A 56 -2.45 20.15 -0.20
N ASN A 57 -2.39 20.73 -1.40
CA ASN A 57 -1.66 20.22 -2.56
C ASN A 57 -0.16 20.28 -2.28
N THR A 58 0.33 19.31 -1.51
CA THR A 58 1.70 19.30 -1.03
C THR A 58 2.39 18.13 -1.69
N ASP A 59 3.24 18.43 -2.68
CA ASP A 59 3.99 17.43 -3.46
C ASP A 59 4.80 16.46 -2.58
N TYR A 60 5.18 16.90 -1.38
CA TYR A 60 5.77 16.01 -0.37
C TYR A 60 4.83 14.88 0.04
N ILE A 61 3.52 15.13 0.21
CA ILE A 61 2.52 14.10 0.56
C ILE A 61 2.41 13.06 -0.53
N LYS A 62 2.34 13.50 -1.79
CA LYS A 62 2.27 12.59 -2.94
C LYS A 62 3.53 11.72 -3.00
N THR A 63 4.69 12.32 -2.74
CA THR A 63 5.98 11.62 -2.72
C THR A 63 6.04 10.59 -1.58
N ASP A 64 5.65 10.96 -0.36
CA ASP A 64 5.61 10.05 0.79
C ASP A 64 4.63 8.89 0.57
N ILE A 65 3.44 9.18 0.07
CA ILE A 65 2.43 8.15 -0.21
C ILE A 65 2.91 7.19 -1.29
N LYS A 66 3.49 7.71 -2.39
CA LYS A 66 4.09 6.86 -3.43
C LYS A 66 5.22 6.00 -2.89
N SER A 67 6.08 6.56 -2.04
CA SER A 67 7.14 5.80 -1.36
C SER A 67 6.57 4.68 -0.48
N LEU A 68 5.47 4.96 0.23
CA LEU A 68 4.78 3.96 1.05
C LEU A 68 4.14 2.85 0.20
N CYS A 69 3.47 3.18 -0.91
CA CYS A 69 2.94 2.17 -1.83
C CYS A 69 4.05 1.22 -2.29
N ASN A 70 5.16 1.77 -2.80
CA ASN A 70 6.31 0.99 -3.25
C ASN A 70 6.87 0.10 -2.13
N LYS A 71 6.99 0.64 -0.91
CA LYS A 71 7.48 -0.11 0.25
C LYS A 71 6.58 -1.30 0.60
N TYR A 72 5.27 -1.12 0.57
CA TYR A 72 4.33 -2.19 0.91
C TYR A 72 4.20 -3.23 -0.20
N THR A 73 4.28 -2.82 -1.47
CA THR A 73 4.42 -3.74 -2.60
C THR A 73 5.70 -4.57 -2.48
N ASP A 74 6.85 -3.94 -2.20
CA ASP A 74 8.12 -4.64 -2.01
C ASP A 74 8.08 -5.57 -0.79
N LEU A 75 7.38 -5.18 0.29
CA LEU A 75 7.16 -6.06 1.45
C LEU A 75 6.35 -7.30 1.09
N PHE A 76 5.28 -7.14 0.30
CA PHE A 76 4.50 -8.26 -0.20
C PHE A 76 5.34 -9.19 -1.07
N ILE A 77 6.11 -8.62 -2.00
CA ILE A 77 7.01 -9.36 -2.87
C ILE A 77 8.01 -10.16 -2.01
N ARG A 78 8.76 -9.52 -1.11
CA ARG A 78 9.75 -10.23 -0.29
C ARG A 78 9.17 -11.32 0.60
N ARG A 79 7.98 -11.10 1.17
CA ARG A 79 7.34 -12.07 2.06
C ARG A 79 6.88 -13.32 1.34
N ASN A 80 6.37 -13.15 0.13
CA ASN A 80 5.71 -14.22 -0.59
C ASN A 80 6.64 -14.81 -1.66
N GLN A 81 7.46 -14.02 -2.35
CA GLN A 81 8.41 -14.48 -3.36
C GLN A 81 9.53 -15.38 -2.79
N ALA A 82 9.93 -15.22 -1.53
CA ALA A 82 10.92 -16.09 -0.88
C ALA A 82 10.31 -17.39 -0.32
N ALA A 83 8.98 -17.51 -0.29
CA ALA A 83 8.28 -18.75 0.05
C ALA A 83 8.11 -19.68 -1.17
N TYR A 84 8.66 -19.26 -2.33
CA TYR A 84 8.68 -19.96 -3.60
C TYR A 84 10.11 -20.34 -4.00
#